data_AF-A0A0D0A7L6-F1
#
_entry.id   AF-A0A0D0A7L6-F1
#
_cell.length_a   1.000
_cell.length_b   1.000
_cell.length_c   1.000
_cell.angle_alpha   90.00
_cell.angle_beta   90.00
_cell.angle_gamma   90.00
#
_symmetry.space_group_name_H-M   'P 1'
#
loop_
_entity.id
_entity.type
_entity.pdbx_description
1 polymer ?
#
loop_
_entity_poly.entity_id
_entity_poly.type
_entity_poly.pdbx_seq_one_letter_code
_entity_poly.pdbx_strand_id
1 'polypeptide(L)'
;MNQVKMYLVSSVTFVSARVGITDQPVFGLVVNGTLGAITMAWKTNNQIYVMKRNVRYYDIQDPLQALQFVSILPRLAHHALGLRRLLENQNVNQLHSQPWSMLHQRQEDERLVAAKRTNLDHVVAHE
;
A
#
# COMPACT_ATOMS: atom_id res chain seq x y z
N MET A 1 3.31 6.31 -14.65
CA MET A 1 3.43 4.93 -14.11
C MET A 1 4.27 4.82 -12.83
N ASN A 2 5.47 5.41 -12.74
CA ASN A 2 6.28 5.31 -11.51
C ASN A 2 5.64 5.97 -10.28
N GLN A 3 4.94 7.08 -10.49
CA GLN A 3 4.20 7.77 -9.42
C GLN A 3 3.14 6.86 -8.75
N VAL A 4 2.30 6.17 -9.54
CA VAL A 4 1.28 5.27 -8.97
C VAL A 4 1.91 4.11 -8.21
N LYS A 5 3.06 3.60 -8.65
CA LYS A 5 3.78 2.52 -7.95
C LYS A 5 4.23 3.00 -6.58
N MET A 6 4.77 4.21 -6.51
CA MET A 6 5.18 4.82 -5.25
C MET A 6 4.00 4.94 -4.29
N TYR A 7 2.85 5.46 -4.77
CA TYR A 7 1.65 5.55 -3.95
C TYR A 7 1.14 4.17 -3.50
N LEU A 8 1.10 3.19 -4.40
CA LEU A 8 0.67 1.83 -4.06
C LEU A 8 1.57 1.17 -3.01
N VAL A 9 2.89 1.26 -3.18
CA VAL A 9 3.86 0.71 -2.23
C VAL A 9 3.72 1.40 -0.88
N SER A 10 3.60 2.73 -0.85
CA SER A 10 3.38 3.47 0.39
C SER A 10 2.06 3.08 1.07
N SER A 11 0.96 2.94 0.31
CA SER A 11 -0.34 2.54 0.85
C SER A 11 -0.29 1.12 1.44
N VAL A 12 0.29 0.15 0.72
CA VAL A 12 0.47 -1.22 1.22
C VAL A 12 1.37 -1.25 2.45
N THR A 13 2.43 -0.45 2.47
CA THR A 13 3.34 -0.35 3.62
C THR A 13 2.62 0.22 4.83
N PHE A 14 1.84 1.29 4.66
CA PHE A 14 1.03 1.88 5.71
C PHE A 14 0.02 0.87 6.28
N VAL A 15 -0.79 0.26 5.41
CA VAL A 15 -1.83 -0.69 5.81
C VAL A 15 -1.23 -1.92 6.51
N SER A 16 -0.09 -2.43 6.04
CA SER A 16 0.56 -3.58 6.66
C SER A 16 1.34 -3.27 7.93
N ALA A 17 2.08 -2.17 7.99
CA ALA A 17 2.93 -1.84 9.14
C ALA A 17 2.14 -1.21 10.29
N ARG A 18 1.12 -0.40 9.98
CA ARG A 18 0.35 0.32 11.00
C ARG A 18 -0.94 -0.38 11.38
N VAL A 19 -1.59 -1.05 10.42
CA VAL A 19 -2.88 -1.71 10.66
C VAL A 19 -2.74 -3.23 10.70
N GLY A 20 -1.56 -3.79 10.43
CA GLY A 20 -1.34 -5.24 10.49
C GLY A 20 -2.09 -6.03 9.40
N ILE A 21 -2.72 -5.35 8.44
CA ILE A 21 -3.47 -6.02 7.36
C ILE A 21 -2.47 -6.45 6.29
N THR A 22 -2.36 -7.76 6.10
CA THR A 22 -1.53 -8.40 5.07
C THR A 22 -2.41 -9.14 4.07
N ASP A 23 -1.85 -9.51 2.91
CA ASP A 23 -2.51 -10.26 1.84
C ASP A 23 -3.74 -9.61 1.18
N GLN A 24 -4.08 -8.37 1.55
CA GLN A 24 -5.14 -7.61 0.89
C GLN A 24 -4.56 -6.74 -0.25
N PRO A 25 -5.11 -6.82 -1.48
CA PRO A 25 -4.68 -5.96 -2.58
C PRO A 25 -5.17 -4.52 -2.42
N VAL A 26 -4.24 -3.59 -2.65
CA VAL A 26 -4.52 -2.16 -2.84
C VAL A 26 -4.49 -1.87 -4.34
N PHE A 27 -5.54 -1.24 -4.85
CA PHE A 27 -5.66 -0.89 -6.26
C PHE A 27 -5.30 0.57 -6.48
N GLY A 28 -4.66 0.83 -7.62
CA GLY A 28 -4.30 2.17 -8.08
C GLY A 28 -4.82 2.41 -9.50
N LEU A 29 -5.39 3.58 -9.72
CA LEU A 29 -5.81 4.05 -11.04
C LEU A 29 -4.74 5.01 -11.58
N VAL A 30 -4.27 4.73 -12.79
CA VAL A 30 -3.43 5.64 -13.57
C VAL A 30 -4.29 6.26 -14.64
N VAL A 31 -4.31 7.59 -14.73
CA VAL A 31 -5.05 8.30 -15.77
C VAL A 31 -4.09 9.21 -16.53
N ASN A 32 -4.24 9.26 -17.85
CA ASN A 32 -3.63 10.22 -18.73
C ASN A 32 -4.66 10.67 -19.77
N GLY A 33 -5.34 11.80 -19.50
CA GLY A 33 -6.47 12.24 -20.30
C GLY A 33 -7.60 11.19 -20.30
N THR A 34 -7.89 10.63 -21.47
CA THR A 34 -8.95 9.63 -21.66
C THR A 34 -8.48 8.19 -21.43
N LEU A 35 -7.16 7.99 -21.33
CA LEU A 35 -6.57 6.67 -21.10
C LEU A 35 -6.46 6.40 -19.60
N GLY A 36 -7.15 5.36 -19.14
CA GLY A 36 -7.09 4.84 -17.77
C GLY A 36 -6.45 3.46 -17.71
N ALA A 37 -5.71 3.16 -16.65
CA ALA A 37 -5.17 1.83 -16.39
C ALA A 37 -5.26 1.49 -14.91
N ILE A 38 -5.66 0.25 -14.63
CA ILE A 38 -5.81 -0.24 -13.25
C ILE A 38 -4.64 -1.16 -12.94
N THR A 39 -3.95 -0.89 -11.85
CA THR A 39 -2.88 -1.73 -11.32
C THR A 39 -3.13 -2.00 -9.83
N MET A 40 -2.40 -2.94 -9.25
CA MET A 40 -2.54 -3.29 -7.84
C MET A 40 -1.20 -3.63 -7.22
N ALA A 41 -1.13 -3.49 -5.91
CA ALA A 41 -0.03 -3.97 -5.09
C ALA A 41 -0.56 -4.67 -3.84
N TRP A 42 0.18 -5.64 -3.33
CA TRP A 42 -0.16 -6.37 -2.11
C TRP A 42 1.12 -6.82 -1.40
N LYS A 43 1.01 -7.11 -0.10
CA LYS A 43 2.12 -7.64 0.70
C LYS A 43 1.82 -9.08 1.11
N THR A 44 2.75 -9.98 0.79
CA THR A 44 2.71 -11.40 1.16
C THR A 44 4.11 -11.84 1.59
N ASN A 45 4.23 -12.63 2.65
CA ASN A 45 5.52 -13.14 3.16
C ASN A 45 6.60 -12.06 3.33
N ASN A 46 6.20 -10.91 3.88
CA ASN A 46 7.04 -9.72 4.10
C ASN A 46 7.62 -9.05 2.83
N GLN A 47 7.13 -9.41 1.64
CA GLN A 47 7.51 -8.79 0.37
C GLN A 47 6.32 -8.07 -0.26
N ILE A 48 6.57 -6.91 -0.87
CA ILE A 48 5.55 -6.14 -1.60
C ILE A 48 5.63 -6.49 -3.08
N TYR A 49 4.53 -7.00 -3.60
CA TYR A 49 4.34 -7.30 -5.02
C TYR A 49 3.55 -6.18 -5.67
N VAL A 50 3.95 -5.82 -6.89
CA VAL A 50 3.27 -4.80 -7.71
C VAL A 50 2.96 -5.41 -9.07
N MET A 51 1.69 -5.38 -9.46
CA MET A 51 1.25 -5.85 -10.77
C MET A 51 1.72 -4.89 -11.87
N LYS A 52 2.81 -5.25 -12.53
CA LYS A 52 3.37 -4.50 -13.67
C LYS A 52 3.02 -5.11 -15.03
N ARG A 53 2.87 -6.44 -15.09
CA ARG A 53 2.58 -7.17 -16.33
C ARG A 53 1.06 -7.31 -16.49
N ASN A 54 0.57 -7.31 -17.73
CA ASN A 54 -0.84 -7.45 -18.08
C ASN A 54 -1.77 -6.35 -17.55
N VAL A 55 -1.22 -5.15 -17.31
CA VAL A 55 -2.04 -3.97 -17.01
C VAL A 55 -2.78 -3.59 -18.30
N ARG A 56 -4.11 -3.67 -18.25
CA ARG A 56 -4.97 -3.27 -19.36
C ARG A 56 -5.23 -1.77 -19.30
N TYR A 57 -5.06 -1.13 -20.44
CA TYR A 57 -5.43 0.25 -20.65
C TYR A 57 -6.84 0.29 -21.23
N TYR A 58 -7.61 1.28 -20.79
CA TYR A 58 -8.98 1.54 -21.23
C TYR A 58 -9.02 2.96 -21.74
N ASP A 59 -9.38 3.15 -23.00
CA ASP A 59 -9.74 4.46 -23.52
C ASP A 59 -11.24 4.70 -23.29
N ILE A 60 -11.58 5.72 -22.49
CA ILE A 60 -12.97 6.04 -22.21
C ILE A 60 -13.68 6.74 -23.38
N GLN A 61 -12.95 7.17 -24.42
CA GLN A 61 -13.58 7.68 -25.65
C GLN A 61 -14.22 6.57 -26.49
N ASP A 62 -13.70 5.36 -26.39
CA ASP A 62 -14.30 4.19 -27.03
C ASP A 62 -15.41 3.63 -26.11
N PRO A 63 -16.69 3.65 -26.55
CA PRO A 63 -17.81 3.18 -25.75
C PRO A 63 -17.65 1.73 -25.26
N LEU A 64 -17.00 0.87 -26.05
CA LEU A 64 -16.78 -0.53 -25.66
C LEU A 64 -15.77 -0.63 -24.52
N GLN A 65 -14.67 0.11 -24.61
CA GLN A 65 -13.65 0.15 -23.56
C GLN A 65 -14.16 0.85 -22.30
N ALA A 66 -14.98 1.90 -22.43
CA ALA A 66 -15.67 2.52 -21.32
C ALA A 66 -16.57 1.52 -20.59
N LEU A 67 -17.36 0.72 -21.33
CA LEU A 67 -18.18 -0.34 -20.74
C LEU A 67 -17.33 -1.41 -20.03
N GLN A 68 -16.22 -1.83 -20.63
CA GLN A 68 -15.28 -2.77 -20.00
C GLN A 68 -14.70 -2.20 -18.71
N PHE A 69 -14.31 -0.93 -18.70
CA PHE A 69 -13.80 -0.25 -17.51
C PHE A 69 -14.86 -0.21 -16.40
N VAL A 70 -16.08 0.22 -16.72
CA VAL A 70 -17.20 0.29 -15.77
C VAL A 70 -17.51 -1.09 -15.19
N SER A 71 -17.41 -2.17 -15.99
CA SER A 71 -17.67 -3.53 -15.52
C SER A 71 -16.71 -4.02 -14.44
N ILE A 72 -15.54 -3.39 -14.29
CA ILE A 72 -14.52 -3.74 -13.30
C ILE A 72 -14.75 -2.99 -11.97
N LEU A 73 -15.40 -1.83 -12.00
CA LEU A 73 -15.66 -1.00 -10.81
C LEU A 73 -16.41 -1.76 -9.69
N PRO A 74 -17.42 -2.61 -9.96
CA PRO A 74 -18.06 -3.42 -8.93
C PRO A 74 -17.09 -4.38 -8.21
N ARG A 75 -16.12 -4.95 -8.94
CA ARG A 75 -15.12 -5.85 -8.35
C ARG A 75 -14.19 -5.09 -7.41
N LEU A 76 -13.76 -3.89 -7.83
CA LEU A 76 -12.98 -2.98 -6.99
C LEU A 76 -13.74 -2.56 -5.74
N ALA A 77 -15.02 -2.21 -5.89
CA ALA A 77 -15.89 -1.86 -4.77
C ALA A 77 -16.02 -3.01 -3.77
N HIS A 78 -16.14 -4.25 -4.24
CA HIS A 78 -16.18 -5.42 -3.37
C HIS A 78 -14.88 -5.58 -2.55
N HIS A 79 -13.72 -5.41 -3.19
CA HIS A 79 -12.43 -5.43 -2.47
C HIS A 79 -12.29 -4.27 -1.48
N ALA A 80 -12.77 -3.08 -1.83
CA ALA A 80 -12.75 -1.91 -0.95
C ALA A 80 -13.62 -2.13 0.30
N LEU A 81 -14.80 -2.75 0.15
CA LEU A 81 -15.63 -3.14 1.28
C LEU A 81 -14.94 -4.16 2.20
N GLY A 82 -14.25 -5.15 1.62
CA GLY A 82 -13.45 -6.11 2.38
C GLY A 82 -12.36 -5.43 3.21
N LEU A 83 -11.57 -4.56 2.56
CA LEU A 83 -10.53 -3.78 3.24
C LEU A 83 -11.13 -2.87 4.32
N ARG A 84 -12.26 -2.21 4.05
CA ARG A 84 -12.95 -1.34 5.01
C ARG A 84 -13.35 -2.09 6.27
N ARG A 85 -13.93 -3.29 6.15
CA ARG A 85 -14.26 -4.11 7.34
C ARG A 85 -13.03 -4.48 8.15
N LEU A 86 -11.93 -4.81 7.49
CA LEU A 86 -10.67 -5.09 8.19
C LEU A 86 -10.13 -3.85 8.92
N LEU A 87 -10.24 -2.67 8.30
CA LEU A 87 -9.86 -1.40 8.93
C LEU A 87 -10.77 -1.08 10.13
N GLU A 88 -12.08 -1.27 10.00
CA GLU A 88 -13.05 -1.01 11.09
C GLU A 88 -12.89 -1.99 12.27
N ASN A 89 -12.52 -3.25 12.00
CA ASN A 89 -12.26 -4.26 13.03
C ASN A 89 -10.91 -4.07 13.73
N GLN A 90 -9.99 -3.36 13.09
CA GLN A 90 -8.71 -3.01 13.67
C GLN A 90 -8.88 -1.79 14.58
N ASN A 91 -8.14 -1.71 15.68
CA ASN A 91 -8.22 -0.58 16.59
C ASN A 91 -7.47 0.63 16.00
N VAL A 92 -8.07 1.28 15.00
CA VAL A 92 -7.57 2.47 14.29
C VAL A 92 -7.21 3.60 15.26
N ASN A 93 -7.68 3.55 16.51
CA ASN A 93 -7.30 4.47 17.58
C ASN A 93 -5.78 4.49 17.84
N GLN A 94 -5.03 3.44 17.51
CA GLN A 94 -3.55 3.45 17.57
C GLN A 94 -2.91 4.39 16.54
N LEU A 95 -3.62 4.73 15.44
CA LEU A 95 -3.16 5.73 14.47
C LEU A 95 -3.34 7.16 14.99
N HIS A 96 -4.35 7.40 15.84
CA HIS A 96 -4.60 8.71 16.45
C HIS A 96 -3.63 9.03 17.61
N SER A 97 -3.10 8.00 18.28
CA SER A 97 -2.21 8.18 19.43
C SER A 97 -0.76 8.53 19.08
N GLN A 98 -0.37 8.44 17.80
CA GLN A 98 1.00 8.77 17.38
C GLN A 98 1.04 10.07 16.56
N PRO A 99 1.82 11.07 17.02
CA PRO A 99 1.93 12.32 16.29
C PRO A 99 2.68 12.13 14.97
N TRP A 100 2.01 12.36 13.85
CA TRP A 100 2.64 12.47 12.53
C TRP A 100 3.28 13.85 12.35
N SER A 101 4.45 14.03 12.96
CA SER A 101 5.31 15.19 12.76
C SER A 101 6.69 14.77 12.23
N MET A 102 7.37 15.66 11.49
CA MET A 102 8.75 15.42 11.06
C MET A 102 9.70 15.15 12.24
N LEU A 103 9.43 15.74 13.40
CA LEU A 103 10.22 15.54 14.62
C LEU A 103 10.04 14.12 15.17
N HIS A 104 8.80 13.64 15.23
CA HIS A 104 8.50 12.28 15.68
C HIS A 104 9.11 11.22 14.74
N GLN A 105 9.07 11.47 13.43
CA GLN A 105 9.71 10.59 12.43
C GLN A 105 11.24 10.50 12.65
N ARG A 106 11.92 11.64 12.85
CA ARG A 106 13.36 11.66 13.13
C ARG A 106 13.71 10.87 14.40
N GLN A 107 12.91 11.03 15.45
CA GLN A 107 13.12 10.32 16.71
C GLN A 107 12.91 8.79 16.58
N GLU A 108 11.95 8.34 15.78
CA GLU A 108 11.81 6.90 15.47
C GLU A 108 12.99 6.37 14.66
N ASP A 109 13.44 7.11 13.64
CA ASP A 109 14.59 6.70 12.83
C ASP A 109 15.87 6.57 13.66
N GLU A 110 16.12 7.52 14.58
CA GLU A 110 17.23 7.47 15.53
C GLU A 110 17.15 6.25 16.46
N ARG A 111 15.97 5.92 16.97
CA ARG A 111 15.75 4.72 17.81
C ARG A 111 15.99 3.42 17.05
N LEU A 112 15.54 3.35 15.79
CA LEU A 112 15.75 2.17 14.93
C LEU A 112 17.24 1.97 14.59
N VAL A 113 17.98 3.06 14.37
CA VAL A 113 19.44 3.00 14.17
C VAL A 113 20.15 2.56 15.46
N ALA A 114 19.74 3.09 16.61
CA ALA A 114 20.29 2.72 17.91
C ALA A 114 20.04 1.23 18.24
N ALA A 115 18.83 0.72 17.98
CA ALA A 115 18.46 -0.69 18.19
C ALA A 115 19.21 -1.66 17.27
N LYS A 116 19.57 -1.22 16.05
CA LYS A 116 20.43 -2.01 15.15
C LYS A 116 21.88 -2.06 15.62
N ARG A 117 22.40 -0.96 16.18
CA ARG A 117 23.75 -0.92 16.75
C ARG A 117 23.88 -1.83 17.98
N THR A 118 22.93 -1.74 18.92
CA THR A 118 22.92 -2.61 20.12
C THR A 118 22.82 -4.09 19.78
N ASN A 119 22.06 -4.46 18.74
CA ASN A 119 22.03 -5.85 18.26
C ASN A 119 23.35 -6.29 17.62
N LEU A 120 24.08 -5.40 16.93
CA LEU A 120 25.41 -5.72 16.41
C LEU A 120 26.42 -5.91 17.54
N ASP A 121 26.38 -5.04 18.55
CA ASP A 121 27.31 -5.09 19.68
C ASP A 121 27.10 -6.35 20.54
N HIS A 122 25.85 -6.83 20.67
CA HIS A 122 25.54 -8.11 21.34
C HIS A 122 26.00 -9.34 20.55
N VAL A 123 26.06 -9.27 19.21
CA VAL A 123 26.56 -10.38 18.38
C VAL A 123 28.08 -10.46 18.44
N VAL A 124 28.78 -9.33 18.51
CA VAL A 124 30.25 -9.27 18.60
C VAL A 124 30.77 -9.63 20.00
N ALA A 125 29.96 -9.45 21.05
CA ALA A 125 30.34 -9.82 22.42
C ALA A 125 30.24 -11.34 22.74
N HIS A 126 29.79 -12.16 21.78
CA HIS A 126 29.64 -13.61 21.93
C HIS A 126 30.54 -14.44 20.97
N GLU A 127 31.48 -13.80 20.27
CA GLU A 127 32.61 -14.44 19.57
C GLU A 127 33.91 -14.34 20.39
#